data_AF-A0A1V4MU99-F1
#
_entry.id   AF-A0A1V4MU99-F1
#
_cell.length_a   1.000
_cell.length_b   1.000
_cell.length_c   1.000
_cell.angle_alpha   90.00
_cell.angle_beta   90.00
_cell.angle_gamma   90.00
#
_symmetry.space_group_name_H-M   'P 1'
#
loop_
_entity.id
_entity.type
_entity.pdbx_description
1 polymer ?
#
loop_
_entity_poly.entity_id
_entity_poly.type
_entity_poly.pdbx_seq_one_letter_code
_entity_poly.pdbx_strand_id
1 'polypeptide(L)'
;MDSCRYDTFMEAAPRTIMKLGETECRYSYASWTAPSHYNLLMGLMPHSSPRNVFASEYYKKDFLKFNERLGAEGISFRSLVPRLYLPDYLRSGLGYITRAMVSLPVLNSYTPVNCGFDSWKLMPDHNDMAAMLDEMRFSPDRPSFYLLNVGETHYPYALPSEPKNQWPRISGVHGVFKHLDDHVVGGRLVEDEGPPRFFDQDQLDRLRARQVETVRYLDGVFEKLFDLVPKNTYITVTSDHGELFGEDGYFGHGPVFHEKVFEVPFLEGRIR
;
A
#
# COMPACT_ATOMS: atom_id res chain seq x y z
N MET A 1 1.87 2.45 -0.23
CA MET A 1 2.67 2.21 -1.45
C MET A 1 2.56 0.73 -1.72
N ASP A 2 2.02 0.33 -2.86
CA ASP A 2 1.74 -1.08 -3.11
C ASP A 2 3.03 -1.88 -3.34
N SER A 3 3.22 -2.98 -2.62
CA SER A 3 4.38 -3.89 -2.78
C SER A 3 5.78 -3.30 -2.45
N CYS A 4 5.85 -2.12 -1.84
CA CYS A 4 7.13 -1.49 -1.48
C CYS A 4 7.82 -2.22 -0.32
N ARG A 5 9.04 -2.71 -0.57
CA ARG A 5 9.88 -3.31 0.47
C ARG A 5 10.49 -2.25 1.39
N TYR A 6 10.77 -2.65 2.62
CA TYR A 6 11.54 -1.82 3.56
C TYR A 6 12.92 -1.45 3.02
N ASP A 7 13.70 -2.42 2.54
CA ASP A 7 15.06 -2.17 2.05
C ASP A 7 15.10 -1.33 0.75
N THR A 8 14.12 -1.48 -0.14
CA THR A 8 13.91 -0.57 -1.28
C THR A 8 13.73 0.88 -0.80
N PHE A 9 12.86 1.10 0.20
CA PHE A 9 12.61 2.43 0.74
C PHE A 9 13.86 3.04 1.37
N MET A 10 14.62 2.24 2.13
CA MET A 10 15.88 2.68 2.74
C MET A 10 16.96 3.01 1.69
N GLU A 11 17.06 2.21 0.62
CA GLU A 11 18.01 2.45 -0.48
C GLU A 11 17.64 3.70 -1.30
N ALA A 12 16.35 3.97 -1.49
CA ALA A 12 15.88 5.17 -2.15
C ALA A 12 16.27 6.45 -1.39
N ALA A 13 16.41 6.35 -0.06
CA ALA A 13 16.76 7.44 0.86
C ALA A 13 15.93 8.73 0.63
N PRO A 14 14.58 8.64 0.65
CA PRO A 14 13.69 9.78 0.38
C PRO A 14 13.87 10.87 1.44
N ARG A 15 14.02 12.13 1.02
CA ARG A 15 14.28 13.24 1.95
C ARG A 15 13.02 13.90 2.44
N THR A 16 11.99 13.98 1.60
CA THR A 16 10.74 14.65 1.95
C THR A 16 9.85 13.73 2.78
N ILE A 17 9.66 12.47 2.40
CA ILE A 17 8.84 11.52 3.18
C ILE A 17 9.39 11.36 4.60
N MET A 18 10.72 11.31 4.76
CA MET A 18 11.39 11.19 6.06
C MET A 18 11.18 12.39 7.00
N LYS A 19 10.58 13.50 6.54
CA LYS A 19 10.16 14.60 7.44
C LYS A 19 9.02 14.19 8.37
N LEU A 20 8.31 13.09 8.07
CA LEU A 20 7.25 12.56 8.93
C LEU A 20 7.80 11.96 10.23
N GLY A 21 9.00 11.38 10.18
CA GLY A 21 9.60 10.72 11.33
C GLY A 21 10.64 9.66 10.93
N GLU A 22 11.16 8.97 11.93
CA GLU A 22 12.08 7.83 11.72
C GLU A 22 11.37 6.70 10.96
N THR A 23 12.06 6.11 10.00
CA THR A 23 11.54 4.95 9.26
C THR A 23 11.76 3.68 10.06
N GLU A 24 10.67 3.02 10.43
CA GLU A 24 10.68 1.72 11.10
C GLU A 24 10.58 0.59 10.08
N CYS A 25 11.33 -0.51 10.30
CA CYS A 25 11.04 -1.79 9.67
C CYS A 25 9.91 -2.46 10.43
N ARG A 26 8.76 -2.66 9.77
CA ARG A 26 7.60 -3.35 10.36
C ARG A 26 7.16 -4.51 9.48
N TYR A 27 6.28 -5.34 10.01
CA TYR A 27 5.77 -6.53 9.36
C TYR A 27 4.29 -6.37 9.00
N SER A 28 3.96 -6.61 7.74
CA SER A 28 2.57 -6.67 7.30
C SER A 28 1.83 -7.87 7.91
N TYR A 29 0.52 -7.76 8.05
CA TYR A 29 -0.33 -8.89 8.45
C TYR A 29 -0.62 -9.87 7.31
N ALA A 30 -0.43 -9.45 6.05
CA ALA A 30 -0.70 -10.28 4.89
C ALA A 30 0.22 -9.93 3.72
N SER A 31 0.57 -10.95 2.94
CA SER A 31 1.45 -10.87 1.77
C SER A 31 0.71 -10.56 0.45
N TRP A 32 -0.52 -10.04 0.54
CA TRP A 32 -1.36 -9.74 -0.63
C TRP A 32 -2.25 -8.52 -0.37
N THR A 33 -2.47 -7.73 -1.41
CA THR A 33 -3.04 -6.38 -1.35
C THR A 33 -4.38 -6.32 -0.61
N ALA A 34 -5.38 -7.11 -1.01
CA ALA A 34 -6.72 -6.99 -0.44
C ALA A 34 -6.80 -7.38 1.05
N PRO A 35 -6.26 -8.53 1.50
CA PRO A 35 -6.18 -8.86 2.93
C PRO A 35 -5.39 -7.84 3.74
N SER A 36 -4.26 -7.35 3.22
CA SER A 36 -3.44 -6.36 3.93
C SER A 36 -4.21 -5.04 4.14
N HIS A 37 -4.89 -4.54 3.09
CA HIS A 37 -5.72 -3.36 3.22
C HIS A 37 -6.90 -3.58 4.16
N TYR A 38 -7.48 -4.78 4.21
CA TYR A 38 -8.51 -5.09 5.20
C TYR A 38 -7.97 -4.94 6.64
N ASN A 39 -6.76 -5.45 6.93
CA ASN A 39 -6.12 -5.26 8.24
C ASN A 39 -5.87 -3.77 8.55
N LEU A 40 -5.33 -3.00 7.61
CA LEU A 40 -5.13 -1.55 7.77
C LEU A 40 -6.45 -0.83 8.10
N LEU A 41 -7.53 -1.20 7.41
CA LEU A 41 -8.86 -0.61 7.58
C LEU A 41 -9.59 -1.10 8.84
N MET A 42 -9.14 -2.18 9.48
CA MET A 42 -9.54 -2.53 10.85
C MET A 42 -8.82 -1.69 11.92
N GLY A 43 -7.86 -0.85 11.50
CA GLY A 43 -6.98 -0.09 12.40
C GLY A 43 -5.73 -0.86 12.83
N LEU A 44 -5.41 -1.99 12.19
CA LEU A 44 -4.20 -2.75 12.46
C LEU A 44 -3.09 -2.30 11.53
N MET A 45 -2.22 -1.42 12.03
CA MET A 45 -1.02 -0.98 11.32
C MET A 45 0.04 -2.10 11.31
N PRO A 46 0.99 -2.11 10.35
CA PRO A 46 2.09 -3.07 10.36
C PRO A 46 2.80 -3.10 11.72
N HIS A 47 3.20 -4.29 12.13
CA HIS A 47 3.61 -4.55 13.51
C HIS A 47 5.12 -4.70 13.67
N SER A 48 5.64 -4.45 14.87
CA SER A 48 7.07 -4.66 15.16
C SER A 48 7.46 -6.12 15.43
N SER A 49 6.48 -7.04 15.47
CA SER A 49 6.68 -8.47 15.78
C SER A 49 7.42 -8.71 17.11
N PRO A 50 6.97 -8.09 18.22
CA PRO A 50 7.69 -8.18 19.48
C PRO A 50 7.65 -9.58 20.07
N ARG A 51 8.80 -10.06 20.56
CA ARG A 51 8.89 -11.34 21.27
C ARG A 51 8.42 -11.21 22.71
N ASN A 52 7.84 -12.27 23.25
CA ASN A 52 7.38 -12.35 24.66
C ASN A 52 6.32 -11.29 25.04
N VAL A 53 5.51 -10.84 24.09
CA VAL A 53 4.40 -9.91 24.31
C VAL A 53 3.10 -10.58 23.86
N PHE A 54 2.07 -10.57 24.72
CA PHE A 54 0.75 -11.04 24.32
C PHE A 54 0.16 -10.15 23.23
N ALA A 55 -0.48 -10.74 22.21
CA ALA A 55 -1.09 -9.99 21.12
C ALA A 55 -2.10 -8.93 21.61
N SER A 56 -2.88 -9.24 22.65
CA SER A 56 -3.82 -8.29 23.27
C SER A 56 -3.15 -7.03 23.82
N GLU A 57 -1.98 -7.18 24.46
CA GLU A 57 -1.21 -6.04 24.99
C GLU A 57 -0.59 -5.21 23.87
N TYR A 58 -0.20 -5.85 22.77
CA TYR A 58 0.25 -5.16 21.56
C TYR A 58 -0.87 -4.28 20.99
N TYR A 59 -2.04 -4.87 20.72
CA TYR A 59 -3.19 -4.15 20.18
C TYR A 59 -3.61 -3.00 21.07
N LYS A 60 -3.65 -3.20 22.40
CA LYS A 60 -4.02 -2.14 23.34
C LYS A 60 -3.11 -0.92 23.19
N LYS A 61 -1.80 -1.11 23.07
CA LYS A 61 -0.83 -0.01 22.90
C LYS A 61 -0.97 0.65 21.54
N ASP A 62 -1.12 -0.12 20.48
CA ASP A 62 -1.19 0.44 19.13
C ASP A 62 -2.50 1.20 18.88
N PHE A 63 -3.63 0.71 19.39
CA PHE A 63 -4.92 1.43 19.29
C PHE A 63 -4.91 2.77 20.03
N LEU A 64 -4.14 2.91 21.12
CA LEU A 64 -4.00 4.18 21.82
C LEU A 64 -3.33 5.25 20.94
N LYS A 65 -2.47 4.86 19.98
CA LYS A 65 -1.85 5.81 19.04
C LYS A 65 -2.86 6.50 18.13
N PHE A 66 -4.06 5.94 17.94
CA PHE A 66 -5.10 6.63 17.17
C PHE A 66 -5.61 7.92 17.83
N ASN A 67 -5.45 8.07 19.15
CA ASN A 67 -5.71 9.36 19.80
C ASN A 67 -4.79 10.44 19.25
N GLU A 68 -3.51 10.13 19.06
CA GLU A 68 -2.54 11.03 18.45
C GLU A 68 -2.82 11.24 16.96
N ARG A 69 -2.99 10.14 16.20
CA ARG A 69 -3.24 10.18 14.74
C ARG A 69 -4.46 11.02 14.37
N LEU A 70 -5.51 10.96 15.19
CA LEU A 70 -6.80 11.59 14.92
C LEU A 70 -7.00 12.88 15.72
N GLY A 71 -6.09 13.24 16.62
CA GLY A 71 -6.26 14.38 17.53
C GLY A 71 -7.49 14.25 18.42
N ALA A 72 -7.79 13.03 18.86
CA ALA A 72 -8.98 12.68 19.63
C ALA A 72 -8.60 12.12 21.01
N GLU A 73 -9.56 12.09 21.94
CA GLU A 73 -9.37 11.50 23.27
C GLU A 73 -10.26 10.27 23.46
N GLY A 74 -9.76 9.28 24.21
CA GLY A 74 -10.53 8.09 24.59
C GLY A 74 -10.76 7.06 23.48
N ILE A 75 -10.08 7.16 22.33
CA ILE A 75 -10.07 6.10 21.32
C ILE A 75 -9.38 4.88 21.90
N SER A 76 -10.11 3.77 21.91
CA SER A 76 -9.64 2.47 22.34
C SER A 76 -10.22 1.39 21.43
N PHE A 77 -9.72 0.16 21.53
CA PHE A 77 -10.29 -0.99 20.81
C PHE A 77 -11.81 -1.13 21.01
N ARG A 78 -12.31 -0.80 22.22
CA ARG A 78 -13.74 -0.84 22.54
C ARG A 78 -14.56 0.13 21.68
N SER A 79 -13.96 1.24 21.23
CA SER A 79 -14.63 2.25 20.41
C SER A 79 -14.93 1.76 18.99
N LEU A 80 -14.19 0.77 18.49
CA LEU A 80 -14.38 0.23 17.13
C LEU A 80 -15.30 -1.01 17.10
N VAL A 81 -15.48 -1.73 18.20
CA VAL A 81 -16.39 -2.89 18.26
C VAL A 81 -17.87 -2.46 18.36
N PRO A 82 -18.82 -3.22 17.79
CA PRO A 82 -18.67 -4.58 17.24
C PRO A 82 -18.13 -4.65 15.81
N ARG A 83 -18.02 -3.52 15.09
CA ARG A 83 -17.68 -3.53 13.65
C ARG A 83 -16.20 -3.75 13.37
N LEU A 84 -15.33 -3.29 14.26
CA LEU A 84 -13.87 -3.29 14.14
C LEU A 84 -13.41 -2.76 12.77
N TYR A 85 -13.92 -1.59 12.38
CA TYR A 85 -13.67 -1.02 11.06
C TYR A 85 -13.50 0.49 11.15
N LEU A 86 -12.30 0.98 10.82
CA LEU A 86 -11.86 2.35 11.04
C LEU A 86 -12.63 3.36 10.17
N PRO A 87 -12.83 3.19 8.84
CA PRO A 87 -13.59 4.17 8.05
C PRO A 87 -15.01 4.40 8.59
N ASP A 88 -15.69 3.33 8.98
CA ASP A 88 -17.05 3.43 9.53
C ASP A 88 -17.08 4.19 10.86
N TYR A 89 -16.10 3.93 11.74
CA TYR A 89 -15.93 4.66 13.00
C TYR A 89 -15.60 6.14 12.77
N LEU A 90 -14.68 6.43 11.84
CA LEU A 90 -14.31 7.80 11.49
C LEU A 90 -15.52 8.58 10.96
N ARG A 91 -16.29 7.99 10.04
CA ARG A 91 -17.46 8.63 9.43
C ARG A 91 -18.59 8.83 10.44
N SER A 92 -19.00 7.74 11.11
CA SER A 92 -20.22 7.72 11.92
C SER A 92 -19.98 8.20 13.36
N GLY A 93 -18.78 8.00 13.90
CA GLY A 93 -18.42 8.34 15.27
C GLY A 93 -17.71 9.69 15.42
N LEU A 94 -16.83 10.04 14.47
CA LEU A 94 -16.02 11.26 14.54
C LEU A 94 -16.36 12.30 13.46
N GLY A 95 -17.36 12.03 12.61
CA GLY A 95 -17.86 12.99 11.61
C GLY A 95 -16.91 13.24 10.44
N TYR A 96 -15.88 12.41 10.24
CA TYR A 96 -14.95 12.54 9.13
C TYR A 96 -15.65 12.36 7.79
N ILE A 97 -15.16 13.04 6.75
CA ILE A 97 -15.44 12.65 5.37
C ILE A 97 -14.36 11.64 4.95
N THR A 98 -14.79 10.44 4.58
CA THR A 98 -13.92 9.29 4.35
C THR A 98 -13.80 9.01 2.86
N ARG A 99 -12.58 9.01 2.32
CA ARG A 99 -12.33 8.84 0.89
C ARG A 99 -11.21 7.85 0.63
N ALA A 100 -11.38 7.04 -0.41
CA ALA A 100 -10.33 6.17 -0.92
C ALA A 100 -10.07 6.49 -2.40
N MET A 101 -8.79 6.60 -2.75
CA MET A 101 -8.29 6.60 -4.11
C MET A 101 -7.29 5.45 -4.22
N VAL A 102 -7.53 4.56 -5.17
CA VAL A 102 -6.77 3.31 -5.30
C VAL A 102 -6.27 3.13 -6.72
N SER A 103 -5.06 2.60 -6.84
CA SER A 103 -4.43 2.29 -8.11
C SER A 103 -4.71 0.86 -8.57
N LEU A 104 -4.89 -0.08 -7.64
CA LEU A 104 -4.98 -1.49 -7.95
C LEU A 104 -6.46 -1.96 -8.04
N PRO A 105 -6.88 -2.61 -9.13
CA PRO A 105 -8.28 -3.03 -9.31
C PRO A 105 -8.72 -4.14 -8.35
N VAL A 106 -7.78 -4.83 -7.71
CA VAL A 106 -8.08 -5.79 -6.63
C VAL A 106 -8.78 -5.09 -5.44
N LEU A 107 -8.51 -3.79 -5.24
CA LEU A 107 -9.22 -2.91 -4.32
C LEU A 107 -10.41 -2.26 -5.04
N ASN A 108 -11.47 -3.02 -5.30
CA ASN A 108 -12.64 -2.50 -6.02
C ASN A 108 -13.81 -2.14 -5.10
N SER A 109 -14.64 -1.20 -5.57
CA SER A 109 -15.78 -0.64 -4.83
C SER A 109 -16.92 -1.63 -4.54
N TYR A 110 -16.91 -2.81 -5.17
CA TYR A 110 -17.94 -3.85 -5.00
C TYR A 110 -17.63 -4.84 -3.87
N THR A 111 -16.45 -4.73 -3.26
CA THR A 111 -16.03 -5.61 -2.16
C THR A 111 -16.26 -4.96 -0.79
N PRO A 112 -16.24 -5.76 0.30
CA PRO A 112 -16.41 -5.23 1.65
C PRO A 112 -15.39 -4.16 2.06
N VAL A 113 -14.22 -4.06 1.41
CA VAL A 113 -13.20 -3.06 1.78
C VAL A 113 -13.68 -1.61 1.62
N ASN A 114 -14.69 -1.37 0.77
CA ASN A 114 -15.31 -0.06 0.58
C ASN A 114 -16.32 0.33 1.67
N CYS A 115 -16.61 -0.56 2.63
CA CYS A 115 -17.56 -0.22 3.70
C CYS A 115 -17.12 1.04 4.47
N GLY A 116 -18.06 1.91 4.86
CA GLY A 116 -17.74 3.09 5.67
C GLY A 116 -17.09 4.27 4.93
N PHE A 117 -16.78 4.15 3.63
CA PHE A 117 -16.30 5.28 2.82
C PHE A 117 -17.46 6.12 2.24
N ASP A 118 -17.26 7.43 2.14
CA ASP A 118 -18.15 8.36 1.43
C ASP A 118 -17.86 8.38 -0.09
N SER A 119 -16.62 8.09 -0.49
CA SER A 119 -16.24 7.91 -1.89
C SER A 119 -15.10 6.92 -2.05
N TRP A 120 -15.14 6.13 -3.11
CA TRP A 120 -14.10 5.19 -3.50
C TRP A 120 -13.85 5.31 -5.00
N LYS A 121 -12.60 5.60 -5.38
CA LYS A 121 -12.24 5.82 -6.76
C LYS A 121 -11.05 4.95 -7.17
N LEU A 122 -11.25 4.13 -8.19
CA LEU A 122 -10.16 3.53 -8.94
C LEU A 122 -9.60 4.58 -9.91
N MET A 123 -8.31 4.86 -9.83
CA MET A 123 -7.66 5.85 -10.68
C MET A 123 -7.47 5.32 -12.12
N PRO A 124 -7.50 6.20 -13.14
CA PRO A 124 -7.33 5.77 -14.53
C PRO A 124 -5.99 5.10 -14.81
N ASP A 125 -4.93 5.60 -14.17
CA ASP A 125 -3.57 5.07 -14.27
C ASP A 125 -3.14 4.48 -12.92
N HIS A 126 -2.51 3.31 -12.96
CA HIS A 126 -2.12 2.58 -11.74
C HIS A 126 -0.90 3.20 -11.04
N ASN A 127 -0.11 4.00 -11.73
CA ASN A 127 1.17 4.51 -11.26
C ASN A 127 1.26 6.04 -11.32
N ASP A 128 0.19 6.73 -10.91
CA ASP A 128 0.13 8.20 -10.87
C ASP A 128 -0.54 8.76 -9.60
N MET A 129 0.20 8.76 -8.49
CA MET A 129 -0.20 9.43 -7.24
C MET A 129 -0.36 10.94 -7.45
N ALA A 130 0.41 11.57 -8.35
CA ALA A 130 0.34 13.02 -8.54
C ALA A 130 -1.03 13.46 -9.06
N ALA A 131 -1.66 12.66 -9.92
CA ALA A 131 -3.04 12.84 -10.37
C ALA A 131 -4.08 12.63 -9.24
N MET A 132 -3.82 11.72 -8.28
CA MET A 132 -4.69 11.59 -7.09
C MET A 132 -4.74 12.89 -6.30
N LEU A 133 -3.58 13.56 -6.14
CA LEU A 133 -3.49 14.83 -5.41
C LEU A 133 -4.34 15.93 -6.05
N ASP A 134 -4.47 15.95 -7.38
CA ASP A 134 -5.29 16.93 -8.10
C ASP A 134 -6.80 16.75 -7.85
N GLU A 135 -7.21 15.58 -7.37
CA GLU A 135 -8.60 15.25 -7.05
C GLU A 135 -8.94 15.40 -5.56
N MET A 136 -7.94 15.52 -4.69
CA MET A 136 -8.19 15.68 -3.26
C MET A 136 -8.91 17.01 -2.99
N ARG A 137 -9.96 16.94 -2.17
CA ARG A 137 -10.76 18.08 -1.71
C ARG A 137 -10.92 18.02 -0.20
N PHE A 138 -10.74 19.16 0.46
CA PHE A 138 -10.88 19.28 1.90
C PHE A 138 -12.03 20.22 2.24
N SER A 139 -12.88 19.80 3.17
CA SER A 139 -13.96 20.66 3.70
C SER A 139 -13.40 21.55 4.81
N PRO A 140 -13.82 22.83 4.90
CA PRO A 140 -13.50 23.66 6.06
C PRO A 140 -14.30 23.25 7.31
N ASP A 141 -15.42 22.52 7.15
CA ASP A 141 -16.38 22.24 8.23
C ASP A 141 -16.20 20.85 8.86
N ARG A 142 -15.57 19.92 8.14
CA ARG A 142 -15.42 18.52 8.57
C ARG A 142 -14.00 17.99 8.29
N PRO A 143 -13.40 17.22 9.22
CA PRO A 143 -12.12 16.58 8.97
C PRO A 143 -12.24 15.55 7.85
N SER A 144 -11.13 15.26 7.17
CA SER A 144 -11.09 14.28 6.08
C SER A 144 -10.13 13.14 6.40
N PHE A 145 -10.53 11.93 6.05
CA PHE A 145 -9.67 10.74 6.02
C PHE A 145 -9.50 10.33 4.57
N TYR A 146 -8.25 10.21 4.12
CA TYR A 146 -7.89 9.74 2.80
C TYR A 146 -7.07 8.46 2.91
N LEU A 147 -7.54 7.39 2.26
CA LEU A 147 -6.73 6.24 1.89
C LEU A 147 -6.21 6.46 0.46
N LEU A 148 -4.90 6.49 0.30
CA LEU A 148 -4.24 6.51 -1.01
C LEU A 148 -3.48 5.19 -1.19
N ASN A 149 -4.01 4.28 -2.00
CA ASN A 149 -3.27 3.12 -2.46
C ASN A 149 -2.60 3.48 -3.80
N VAL A 150 -1.28 3.64 -3.77
CA VAL A 150 -0.44 4.13 -4.88
C VAL A 150 0.35 2.97 -5.47
N GLY A 151 0.44 2.87 -6.80
CA GLY A 151 0.91 1.66 -7.49
C GLY A 151 2.26 1.79 -8.19
N GLU A 152 2.98 2.91 -8.07
CA GLU A 152 4.29 3.13 -8.70
C GLU A 152 5.34 2.10 -8.25
N THR A 153 5.24 1.61 -7.01
CA THR A 153 6.14 0.58 -6.45
C THR A 153 5.69 -0.85 -6.74
N HIS A 154 4.51 -1.05 -7.31
CA HIS A 154 4.05 -2.34 -7.77
C HIS A 154 4.56 -2.59 -9.19
N TYR A 155 4.72 -3.86 -9.57
CA TYR A 155 5.07 -4.23 -10.93
C TYR A 155 4.13 -3.54 -11.96
N PRO A 156 4.67 -2.85 -12.99
CA PRO A 156 6.00 -3.01 -13.56
C PRO A 156 7.07 -2.00 -13.06
N TYR A 157 6.87 -1.37 -11.90
CA TYR A 157 7.79 -0.39 -11.30
C TYR A 157 8.07 0.75 -12.28
N ALA A 158 7.03 1.52 -12.60
CA ALA A 158 7.10 2.53 -13.64
C ALA A 158 6.65 3.88 -13.14
N LEU A 159 7.33 4.92 -13.62
CA LEU A 159 6.90 6.30 -13.44
C LEU A 159 5.74 6.63 -14.40
N PRO A 160 4.85 7.57 -14.05
CA PRO A 160 3.72 7.94 -14.91
C PRO A 160 4.17 8.57 -16.24
N SER A 161 5.36 9.16 -16.28
CA SER A 161 5.95 9.75 -17.49
C SER A 161 6.58 8.73 -18.44
N GLU A 162 6.78 7.47 -18.01
CA GLU A 162 7.40 6.45 -18.83
C GLU A 162 6.40 5.85 -19.84
N PRO A 163 6.73 5.80 -21.13
CA PRO A 163 5.85 5.18 -22.11
C PRO A 163 5.79 3.66 -21.87
N LYS A 164 4.58 3.08 -21.94
CA LYS A 164 4.30 1.67 -21.60
C LYS A 164 5.14 0.64 -22.38
N ASN A 165 5.69 1.02 -23.54
CA ASN A 165 6.58 0.17 -24.32
C ASN A 165 8.00 0.03 -23.74
N GLN A 166 8.39 0.92 -22.82
CA GLN A 166 9.67 0.88 -22.10
C GLN A 166 9.57 0.17 -20.75
N TRP A 167 8.35 -0.16 -20.31
CA TRP A 167 8.16 -0.91 -19.06
C TRP A 167 8.80 -2.29 -19.15
N PRO A 168 9.29 -2.83 -18.02
CA PRO A 168 9.76 -4.20 -17.95
C PRO A 168 8.75 -5.16 -18.55
N ARG A 169 9.20 -5.95 -19.53
CA ARG A 169 8.38 -6.99 -20.16
C ARG A 169 8.84 -8.35 -19.67
N ILE A 170 8.00 -8.98 -18.86
CA ILE A 170 8.15 -10.40 -18.54
C ILE A 170 7.50 -11.21 -19.67
N SER A 171 8.31 -11.88 -20.49
CA SER A 171 7.84 -12.95 -21.39
C SER A 171 7.34 -14.10 -20.53
N GLY A 172 6.08 -14.53 -20.72
CA GLY A 172 5.41 -15.53 -19.86
C GLY A 172 4.35 -14.91 -18.95
N VAL A 173 4.68 -13.93 -18.09
CA VAL A 173 3.67 -13.31 -17.19
C VAL A 173 2.71 -12.38 -17.95
N HIS A 174 3.17 -11.65 -18.97
CA HIS A 174 2.27 -10.89 -19.85
C HIS A 174 1.39 -11.78 -20.74
N GLY A 175 1.78 -13.04 -20.96
CA GLY A 175 0.96 -14.05 -21.62
C GLY A 175 -0.09 -14.61 -20.65
N VAL A 176 0.33 -15.00 -19.44
CA VAL A 176 -0.56 -15.55 -18.40
C VAL A 176 -1.67 -14.57 -18.00
N PHE A 177 -1.41 -13.26 -17.88
CA PHE A 177 -2.48 -12.30 -17.57
C PHE A 177 -3.41 -12.00 -18.75
N LYS A 178 -2.92 -12.05 -20.00
CA LYS A 178 -3.77 -11.91 -21.19
C LYS A 178 -4.58 -13.17 -21.48
N HIS A 179 -4.07 -14.32 -21.07
CA HIS A 179 -4.66 -15.63 -21.35
C HIS A 179 -5.24 -16.30 -20.10
N LEU A 180 -5.32 -15.66 -18.94
CA LEU A 180 -6.01 -16.25 -17.78
C LEU A 180 -7.50 -16.51 -18.12
N ASP A 181 -8.09 -15.64 -18.94
CA ASP A 181 -9.43 -15.81 -19.50
C ASP A 181 -9.45 -16.75 -20.72
N ASP A 182 -8.38 -16.79 -21.54
CA ASP A 182 -8.31 -17.66 -22.73
C ASP A 182 -7.93 -19.12 -22.42
N HIS A 183 -7.29 -19.38 -21.28
CA HIS A 183 -6.86 -20.72 -20.85
C HIS A 183 -7.95 -21.51 -20.11
N VAL A 184 -9.19 -21.01 -20.08
CA VAL A 184 -10.35 -21.75 -19.58
C VAL A 184 -11.32 -22.06 -20.72
N VAL A 185 -10.90 -22.96 -21.62
CA VAL A 185 -11.86 -23.66 -22.51
C VAL A 185 -12.06 -25.06 -21.93
N GLY A 186 -13.15 -25.24 -21.18
CA GLY A 186 -13.54 -26.56 -20.65
C GLY A 186 -12.83 -27.03 -19.38
N GLY A 187 -12.23 -26.13 -18.59
CA GLY A 187 -11.72 -26.44 -17.25
C GLY A 187 -10.38 -27.19 -17.20
N ARG A 188 -9.55 -27.10 -18.24
CA ARG A 188 -8.16 -27.58 -18.24
C ARG A 188 -7.21 -26.47 -18.69
N LEU A 189 -6.17 -26.22 -17.90
CA LEU A 189 -5.06 -25.34 -18.24
C LEU A 189 -4.31 -25.93 -19.44
N VAL A 190 -4.11 -25.13 -20.48
CA VAL A 190 -3.22 -25.46 -21.59
C VAL A 190 -1.81 -25.11 -21.13
N GLU A 191 -0.95 -26.11 -20.96
CA GLU A 191 0.47 -25.90 -20.63
C GLU A 191 1.19 -25.38 -21.88
N ASP A 192 1.85 -24.22 -21.76
CA ASP A 192 2.78 -23.74 -22.78
C ASP A 192 3.94 -24.73 -22.97
N GLU A 193 4.40 -24.92 -24.21
CA GLU A 193 5.51 -25.81 -24.55
C GLU A 193 6.85 -25.23 -24.07
N GLY A 194 7.19 -25.52 -22.81
CA GLY A 194 8.50 -25.31 -22.21
C GLY A 194 8.42 -24.62 -20.84
N PRO A 195 9.32 -24.95 -19.88
CA PRO A 195 9.33 -24.26 -18.60
C PRO A 195 9.60 -22.76 -18.84
N PRO A 196 8.82 -21.86 -18.21
CA PRO A 196 9.11 -20.44 -18.31
C PRO A 196 10.54 -20.20 -17.84
N ARG A 197 11.35 -19.52 -18.67
CA ARG A 197 12.68 -19.10 -18.23
C ARG A 197 12.50 -18.10 -17.10
N PHE A 198 12.87 -18.50 -15.89
CA PHE A 198 12.99 -17.61 -14.75
C PHE A 198 14.00 -16.49 -15.07
N PHE A 199 13.86 -15.34 -14.42
CA PHE A 199 14.74 -14.19 -14.64
C PHE A 199 16.19 -14.55 -14.37
N ASP A 200 17.10 -13.98 -15.16
CA ASP A 200 18.49 -13.90 -14.75
C ASP A 200 18.69 -12.80 -13.68
N GLN A 201 19.84 -12.84 -13.00
CA GLN A 201 20.12 -11.91 -11.91
C GLN A 201 20.14 -10.44 -12.39
N ASP A 202 20.65 -10.18 -13.59
CA ASP A 202 20.72 -8.82 -14.14
C ASP A 202 19.31 -8.23 -14.37
N GLN A 203 18.35 -9.06 -14.80
CA GLN A 203 16.96 -8.67 -14.93
C GLN A 203 16.33 -8.35 -13.57
N LEU A 204 16.56 -9.21 -12.57
CA LEU A 204 16.05 -9.01 -11.21
C LEU A 204 16.60 -7.74 -10.56
N ASP A 205 17.91 -7.50 -10.70
CA ASP A 205 18.57 -6.31 -10.18
C ASP A 205 18.02 -5.04 -10.84
N ARG A 206 17.74 -5.08 -12.15
CA ARG A 206 17.09 -3.97 -12.86
C ARG A 206 15.66 -3.73 -12.38
N LEU A 207 14.88 -4.78 -12.12
CA LEU A 207 13.52 -4.64 -11.59
C LEU A 207 13.53 -4.00 -10.19
N ARG A 208 14.44 -4.45 -9.32
CA ARG A 208 14.61 -3.87 -7.99
C ARG A 208 15.05 -2.41 -8.06
N ALA A 209 16.03 -2.08 -8.91
CA ALA A 209 16.49 -0.71 -9.10
C ALA A 209 15.38 0.23 -9.59
N ARG A 210 14.45 -0.28 -10.42
CA ARG A 210 13.26 0.49 -10.84
C ARG A 210 12.30 0.74 -9.68
N GLN A 211 12.08 -0.23 -8.79
CA GLN A 211 11.28 -0.01 -7.59
C GLN A 211 11.91 1.05 -6.68
N VAL A 212 13.25 1.09 -6.57
CA VAL A 212 13.96 2.16 -5.83
C VAL A 212 13.70 3.54 -6.47
N GLU A 213 13.76 3.62 -7.79
CA GLU A 213 13.52 4.87 -8.51
C GLU A 213 12.08 5.37 -8.36
N THR A 214 11.09 4.48 -8.29
CA THR A 214 9.70 4.89 -8.08
C THR A 214 9.48 5.47 -6.68
N VAL A 215 10.20 5.00 -5.66
CA VAL A 215 10.21 5.65 -4.33
C VAL A 215 10.81 7.05 -4.40
N ARG A 216 11.89 7.26 -5.16
CA ARG A 216 12.50 8.60 -5.34
C ARG A 216 11.55 9.56 -6.04
N TYR A 217 10.82 9.08 -7.05
CA TYR A 217 9.77 9.86 -7.69
C TYR A 217 8.66 10.24 -6.71
N LEU A 218 8.16 9.26 -5.94
CA LEU A 218 7.13 9.48 -4.93
C LEU A 218 7.59 10.52 -3.90
N ASP A 219 8.86 10.54 -3.50
CA ASP A 219 9.40 11.56 -2.59
C ASP A 219 9.15 13.00 -3.09
N GLY A 220 9.28 13.24 -4.39
CA GLY A 220 8.92 14.52 -5.02
C GLY A 220 7.41 14.79 -5.03
N VAL A 221 6.58 13.76 -5.22
CA VAL A 221 5.11 13.89 -5.14
C VAL A 221 4.66 14.24 -3.71
N PHE A 222 5.38 13.75 -2.70
CA PHE A 222 5.10 14.07 -1.30
C PHE A 222 5.31 15.55 -0.96
N GLU A 223 6.15 16.29 -1.70
CA GLU A 223 6.27 17.75 -1.54
C GLU A 223 4.94 18.43 -1.87
N LYS A 224 4.33 18.06 -3.01
CA LYS A 224 3.01 18.54 -3.42
C LYS A 224 1.94 18.12 -2.41
N LEU A 225 1.99 16.89 -1.88
CA LEU A 225 1.04 16.44 -0.85
C LEU A 225 1.15 17.31 0.41
N PHE A 226 2.36 17.57 0.90
CA PHE A 226 2.57 18.34 2.12
C PHE A 226 2.09 19.80 2.00
N ASP A 227 2.22 20.39 0.81
CA ASP A 227 1.68 21.73 0.54
C ASP A 227 0.15 21.72 0.44
N LEU A 228 -0.42 20.68 -0.16
CA LEU A 228 -1.85 20.55 -0.46
C LEU A 228 -2.72 20.30 0.78
N VAL A 229 -2.29 19.42 1.69
CA VAL A 229 -3.13 19.01 2.83
C VAL A 229 -3.36 20.20 3.79
N PRO A 230 -4.42 20.17 4.64
CA PRO A 230 -4.58 21.16 5.70
C PRO A 230 -3.42 21.15 6.72
N LYS A 231 -3.29 22.22 7.51
CA LYS A 231 -2.36 22.25 8.66
C LYS A 231 -2.76 21.21 9.70
N ASN A 232 -1.81 20.73 10.49
CA ASN A 232 -1.99 19.67 11.48
C ASN A 232 -2.48 18.33 10.89
N THR A 233 -2.27 18.08 9.61
CA THR A 233 -2.60 16.78 9.00
C THR A 233 -1.63 15.71 9.49
N TYR A 234 -2.17 14.61 10.01
CA TYR A 234 -1.38 13.42 10.32
C TYR A 234 -1.31 12.51 9.10
N ILE A 235 -0.10 12.11 8.72
CA ILE A 235 0.14 11.26 7.55
C ILE A 235 0.88 10.02 8.01
N THR A 236 0.35 8.85 7.66
CA THR A 236 1.01 7.55 7.82
C THR A 236 1.41 7.05 6.44
N VAL A 237 2.68 6.69 6.27
CA VAL A 237 3.23 6.10 5.05
C VAL A 237 3.67 4.68 5.38
N THR A 238 3.14 3.75 4.59
CA THR A 238 3.50 2.34 4.70
C THR A 238 3.34 1.62 3.37
N SER A 239 3.85 0.40 3.31
CA SER A 239 3.44 -0.58 2.33
C SER A 239 2.39 -1.54 2.89
N ASP A 240 1.58 -2.10 1.99
CA ASP A 240 0.65 -3.18 2.29
C ASP A 240 1.37 -4.53 2.37
N HIS A 241 2.39 -4.76 1.54
CA HIS A 241 3.35 -5.85 1.63
C HIS A 241 4.64 -5.49 0.87
N GLY A 242 5.65 -6.35 0.91
CA GLY A 242 6.84 -6.26 0.07
C GLY A 242 6.70 -7.06 -1.23
N GLU A 243 7.84 -7.32 -1.86
CA GLU A 243 7.95 -8.03 -3.13
C GLU A 243 9.30 -8.78 -3.21
N LEU A 244 9.35 -9.86 -3.98
CA LEU A 244 10.56 -10.64 -4.20
C LEU A 244 11.16 -10.34 -5.57
N PHE A 245 12.48 -10.19 -5.57
CA PHE A 245 13.32 -9.92 -6.72
C PHE A 245 14.34 -11.06 -6.89
N GLY A 246 13.91 -12.31 -6.74
CA GLY A 246 14.73 -13.51 -6.91
C GLY A 246 15.19 -14.18 -5.63
N GLU A 247 14.89 -13.63 -4.45
CA GLU A 247 15.22 -14.27 -3.18
C GLU A 247 14.64 -15.69 -3.13
N ASP A 248 15.49 -16.66 -2.78
CA ASP A 248 15.16 -18.09 -2.75
C ASP A 248 14.51 -18.64 -4.03
N GLY A 249 14.76 -17.99 -5.18
CA GLY A 249 14.16 -18.38 -6.47
C GLY A 249 12.72 -17.91 -6.66
N TYR A 250 12.23 -17.00 -5.82
CA TYR A 250 10.90 -16.40 -5.94
C TYR A 250 10.93 -15.03 -6.61
N PHE A 251 9.88 -14.71 -7.35
CA PHE A 251 9.63 -13.38 -7.88
C PHE A 251 8.18 -12.99 -7.62
N GLY A 252 7.93 -11.73 -7.26
CA GLY A 252 6.60 -11.20 -6.97
C GLY A 252 6.17 -11.41 -5.52
N HIS A 253 4.85 -11.53 -5.31
CA HIS A 253 4.21 -11.72 -4.01
C HIS A 253 2.96 -12.61 -4.14
N GLY A 254 2.33 -12.98 -3.01
CA GLY A 254 1.10 -13.79 -2.87
C GLY A 254 0.85 -14.84 -3.96
N PRO A 255 1.48 -16.03 -3.93
CA PRO A 255 1.27 -17.09 -2.93
C PRO A 255 2.60 -17.54 -2.28
N VAL A 256 3.44 -16.57 -1.92
CA VAL A 256 4.79 -16.82 -1.42
C VAL A 256 4.89 -16.45 0.06
N PHE A 257 5.58 -17.29 0.85
CA PHE A 257 5.98 -16.96 2.21
C PHE A 257 7.48 -16.70 2.24
N HIS A 258 7.86 -15.43 2.34
CA HIS A 258 9.24 -15.02 2.51
C HIS A 258 9.28 -13.70 3.31
N GLU A 259 10.28 -13.54 4.18
CA GLU A 259 10.37 -12.41 5.11
C GLU A 259 10.31 -11.05 4.40
N LYS A 260 10.96 -10.93 3.24
CA LYS A 260 10.93 -9.71 2.40
C LYS A 260 9.56 -9.28 1.89
N VAL A 261 8.58 -10.19 1.82
CA VAL A 261 7.20 -9.84 1.48
C VAL A 261 6.45 -9.26 2.68
N PHE A 262 6.93 -9.49 3.90
CA PHE A 262 6.32 -8.95 5.11
C PHE A 262 7.05 -7.71 5.63
N GLU A 263 8.36 -7.55 5.37
CA GLU A 263 9.13 -6.35 5.74
C GLU A 263 8.69 -5.11 4.93
N VAL A 264 7.96 -4.21 5.58
CA VAL A 264 7.43 -2.98 5.01
C VAL A 264 7.99 -1.74 5.73
N PRO A 265 8.21 -0.62 5.01
CA PRO A 265 8.51 0.65 5.67
C PRO A 265 7.28 1.14 6.43
N PHE A 266 7.48 1.69 7.62
CA PHE A 266 6.45 2.40 8.35
C PHE A 266 7.02 3.70 8.90
N LEU A 267 6.36 4.81 8.62
CA LEU A 267 6.66 6.10 9.20
C LEU A 267 5.39 6.94 9.23
N GLU A 268 5.23 7.73 10.27
CA GLU A 268 4.06 8.56 10.45
C GLU A 268 4.38 9.83 11.22
N GLY A 269 3.63 10.89 10.94
CA GLY A 269 3.83 12.16 11.62
C GLY A 269 2.82 13.22 11.22
N ARG A 270 2.78 14.28 12.03
CA ARG A 270 1.95 15.46 11.79
C ARG A 270 2.74 16.52 11.04
N ILE A 271 2.20 16.98 9.91
CA ILE A 271 2.78 18.06 9.11
C ILE A 271 2.17 19.41 9.52
N ARG A 272 3.05 20.39 9.76
CA ARG A 272 2.78 21.82 10.05
C ARG A 272 1.90 22.09 11.27
#